data_AF-A0A9P5DTE3-F1
#
_entry.id   AF-A0A9P5DTE3-F1
#
_cell.length_a   1.000
_cell.length_b   1.000
_cell.length_c   1.000
_cell.angle_alpha   90.00
_cell.angle_beta   90.00
_cell.angle_gamma   90.00
#
_symmetry.space_group_name_H-M   'P 1'
#
loop_
_entity.id
_entity.type
_entity.pdbx_description
1 polymer ?
#
loop_
_entity_poly.entity_id
_entity_poly.type
_entity_poly.pdbx_seq_one_letter_code
_entity_poly.pdbx_strand_id
1 'polypeptide(L)'
;MASTTHSEFGAHTEAVEVAKAFSDRIQGKTILITGVNRGGIGFATAHAFVTHIILAGRSPSKANESIDELKTEFPNVDYRFLEVDLSSQDSVRNAANEVLSWSNIPMIDLIINSAGIMAVQERTLSKDGIELHLATNHIGHWLLSCLIMPTLIKAASGKPKGSVRIVNVTSKSPTVSSMRWSDMNFNKKNKDLPQEEQPNYELFKLWGYKNSEETAYVPLDGYNRSKVANVLFGIEANKRLFEKYGILTLACHPGVIMTTELARNFPKETLGAVKELGSTGFYTHKSLGAGASTSLVAALDPKLANGVGETCDGSENYGSFLADCQISTEAKPLAVSSSEAEKLWKFSEKVTGETFSWLKSFFFRTNCITLAITGIRAWVRRGLAGDPKVVSSPTLRERHELAWLTLLLMGKEKDDTDSPRYGSLIEQFMNFCEKHHIPGPWHLRHRNSKNIARDILGEIPWDLITLTLSFDVVSARYPAGGLSNVLTKPPQFHLRSPPESRRSPTESAGPPLWELDDAGNLEALLSISLLSMLAPDSQTWRTRTSHAPWRVIGHNTTAEAEEKIAQFKKWLTYPANQAELNIADLVVESGLASSVEEANLLIIPAFLHDDILEES
;
A
#
# COMPACT_ATOMS: atom_id res chain seq x y z
N MET A 1 -17.75 -19.77 21.44
CA MET A 1 -18.06 -20.39 20.13
C MET A 1 -16.77 -20.92 19.54
N ALA A 2 -16.81 -21.99 18.74
CA ALA A 2 -15.60 -22.49 18.06
C ALA A 2 -14.97 -21.41 17.18
N SER A 3 -13.64 -21.34 17.15
CA SER A 3 -12.91 -20.29 16.44
C SER A 3 -12.95 -20.45 14.91
N THR A 4 -13.16 -21.69 14.44
CA THR A 4 -13.30 -22.07 13.04
C THR A 4 -14.67 -22.74 12.77
N THR A 5 -14.96 -23.09 11.52
CA THR A 5 -16.21 -23.75 11.10
C THR A 5 -16.30 -25.16 11.69
N HIS A 6 -15.18 -25.89 11.66
CA HIS A 6 -15.06 -27.25 12.17
C HIS A 6 -14.32 -27.27 13.51
N SER A 7 -15.07 -27.36 14.60
CA SER A 7 -14.53 -27.40 15.96
C SER A 7 -13.78 -28.69 16.28
N GLU A 8 -14.05 -29.75 15.53
CA GLU A 8 -13.44 -31.07 15.64
C GLU A 8 -12.04 -31.13 15.02
N PHE A 9 -11.67 -30.16 14.17
CA PHE A 9 -10.33 -30.10 13.61
C PHE A 9 -9.31 -29.69 14.67
N GLY A 10 -8.22 -30.44 14.75
CA GLY A 10 -7.22 -30.35 15.81
C GLY A 10 -5.83 -30.85 15.39
N ALA A 11 -5.02 -31.21 16.39
CA ALA A 11 -3.61 -31.59 16.20
C ALA A 11 -3.39 -32.83 15.31
N HIS A 12 -4.39 -33.71 15.21
CA HIS A 12 -4.31 -34.98 14.45
C HIS A 12 -5.15 -34.98 13.18
N THR A 13 -5.84 -33.88 12.85
CA THR A 13 -6.62 -33.77 11.61
C THR A 13 -5.69 -33.80 10.42
N GLU A 14 -5.98 -34.67 9.46
CA GLU A 14 -5.18 -34.83 8.24
C GLU A 14 -5.59 -33.79 7.18
N ALA A 15 -4.64 -33.33 6.36
CA ALA A 15 -4.91 -32.34 5.33
C ALA A 15 -6.01 -32.79 4.35
N VAL A 16 -6.05 -34.07 3.99
CA VAL A 16 -7.10 -34.64 3.13
C VAL A 16 -8.49 -34.56 3.74
N GLU A 17 -8.62 -34.60 5.08
CA GLU A 17 -9.90 -34.43 5.78
C GLU A 17 -10.40 -32.98 5.65
N VAL A 18 -9.50 -32.01 5.83
CA VAL A 18 -9.80 -30.59 5.63
C VAL A 18 -10.16 -30.30 4.18
N ALA A 19 -9.41 -30.85 3.22
CA ALA A 19 -9.68 -30.68 1.80
C ALA A 19 -11.05 -31.23 1.41
N LYS A 20 -11.42 -32.40 1.93
CA LYS A 20 -12.74 -32.99 1.71
C LYS A 20 -13.86 -32.12 2.29
N ALA A 21 -13.67 -31.57 3.48
CA ALA A 21 -14.66 -30.72 4.15
C ALA A 21 -14.91 -29.39 3.41
N PHE A 22 -13.91 -28.88 2.69
CA PHE A 22 -13.99 -27.60 1.95
C PHE A 22 -13.76 -27.77 0.44
N SER A 23 -14.17 -28.90 -0.13
CA SER A 23 -13.88 -29.25 -1.54
C SER A 23 -14.43 -28.23 -2.55
N ASP A 24 -15.58 -27.63 -2.27
CA ASP A 24 -16.20 -26.54 -3.04
C ASP A 24 -15.31 -25.28 -3.08
N ARG A 25 -14.48 -25.08 -2.06
CA ARG A 25 -13.55 -23.96 -1.96
C ARG A 25 -12.17 -24.27 -2.53
N ILE A 26 -11.97 -25.45 -3.11
CA ILE A 26 -10.72 -25.86 -3.76
C ILE A 26 -10.88 -25.89 -5.29
N GLN A 27 -12.00 -26.40 -5.77
CA GLN A 27 -12.20 -26.67 -7.19
C GLN A 27 -11.99 -25.42 -8.07
N GLY A 28 -11.18 -25.59 -9.13
CA GLY A 28 -10.92 -24.54 -10.12
C GLY A 28 -10.02 -23.40 -9.64
N LYS A 29 -9.44 -23.49 -8.43
CA LYS A 29 -8.50 -22.48 -7.94
C LYS A 29 -7.10 -22.70 -8.49
N THR A 30 -6.39 -21.60 -8.67
CA THR A 30 -4.93 -21.64 -8.87
C THR A 30 -4.21 -21.36 -7.57
N ILE A 31 -3.30 -22.25 -7.19
CA ILE A 31 -2.60 -22.24 -5.90
C ILE A 31 -1.10 -22.23 -6.13
N LEU A 32 -0.42 -21.20 -5.63
CA LEU A 32 1.04 -21.15 -5.57
C LEU A 32 1.52 -21.63 -4.21
N ILE A 33 2.40 -22.63 -4.19
CA ILE A 33 2.96 -23.20 -2.97
C ILE A 33 4.49 -23.12 -3.06
N THR A 34 5.13 -22.45 -2.10
CA THR A 34 6.60 -22.45 -2.02
C THR A 34 7.09 -23.66 -1.23
N GLY A 35 8.22 -24.26 -1.63
CA GLY A 35 8.88 -25.31 -0.83
C GLY A 35 8.23 -26.70 -0.90
N VAL A 36 7.82 -27.13 -2.08
CA VAL A 36 7.12 -28.40 -2.34
C VAL A 36 8.11 -29.54 -2.59
N ASN A 37 8.80 -30.01 -1.54
CA ASN A 37 9.65 -31.21 -1.62
C ASN A 37 8.87 -32.43 -1.10
N ARG A 38 9.05 -33.63 -1.69
CA ARG A 38 8.30 -34.89 -1.34
C ARG A 38 8.14 -35.16 0.17
N GLY A 39 9.20 -34.97 0.95
CA GLY A 39 9.18 -35.15 2.42
C GLY A 39 8.72 -33.93 3.22
N GLY A 40 8.15 -32.91 2.59
CA GLY A 40 7.83 -31.61 3.18
C GLY A 40 6.34 -31.35 3.30
N ILE A 41 6.01 -30.39 4.17
CA ILE A 41 4.61 -29.95 4.38
C ILE A 41 4.02 -29.37 3.09
N GLY A 42 4.80 -28.63 2.30
CA GLY A 42 4.35 -28.10 1.02
C GLY A 42 3.87 -29.19 0.04
N PHE A 43 4.50 -30.38 0.05
CA PHE A 43 4.03 -31.52 -0.74
C PHE A 43 2.71 -32.08 -0.23
N ALA A 44 2.57 -32.29 1.08
CA ALA A 44 1.31 -32.72 1.67
C ALA A 44 0.17 -31.71 1.42
N THR A 45 0.48 -30.41 1.39
CA THR A 45 -0.48 -29.36 1.01
C THR A 45 -0.87 -29.45 -0.46
N ALA A 46 0.08 -29.61 -1.38
CA ALA A 46 -0.19 -29.79 -2.81
C ALA A 46 -1.01 -31.05 -3.10
N HIS A 47 -0.68 -32.15 -2.41
CA HIS A 47 -1.38 -33.43 -2.47
C HIS A 47 -2.84 -33.31 -2.04
N ALA A 48 -3.13 -32.54 -0.99
CA ALA A 48 -4.50 -32.36 -0.51
C ALA A 48 -5.36 -31.42 -1.40
N PHE A 49 -4.74 -30.45 -2.09
CA PHE A 49 -5.49 -29.48 -2.90
C PHE A 49 -5.96 -30.01 -4.27
N VAL A 50 -5.22 -30.90 -4.94
CA VAL A 50 -5.63 -31.54 -6.22
C VAL A 50 -6.36 -30.59 -7.19
N THR A 51 -5.79 -29.41 -7.45
CA THR A 51 -6.28 -28.39 -8.39
C THR A 51 -5.10 -27.73 -9.11
N HIS A 52 -5.23 -26.61 -9.80
CA HIS A 52 -4.09 -26.01 -10.52
C HIS A 52 -2.98 -25.59 -9.54
N ILE A 53 -1.84 -26.30 -9.54
CA ILE A 53 -0.74 -26.08 -8.59
C ILE A 53 0.48 -25.48 -9.28
N ILE A 54 0.94 -24.34 -8.76
CA ILE A 54 2.26 -23.77 -9.05
C ILE A 54 3.20 -24.14 -7.90
N LEU A 55 4.19 -24.98 -8.18
CA LEU A 55 5.24 -25.37 -7.25
C LEU A 55 6.40 -24.40 -7.38
N ALA A 56 6.61 -23.57 -6.37
CA ALA A 56 7.68 -22.58 -6.35
C ALA A 56 8.88 -23.07 -5.51
N GLY A 57 10.07 -23.09 -6.09
CA GLY A 57 11.26 -23.52 -5.36
C GLY A 57 12.56 -23.38 -6.14
N ARG A 58 13.68 -23.68 -5.47
CA ARG A 58 15.04 -23.45 -5.98
C ARG A 58 15.59 -24.55 -6.87
N SER A 59 15.07 -25.75 -6.72
CA SER A 59 15.64 -26.96 -7.30
C SER A 59 14.64 -27.52 -8.30
N PRO A 60 14.88 -27.32 -9.61
CA PRO A 60 14.04 -27.92 -10.64
C PRO A 60 13.95 -29.44 -10.49
N SER A 61 15.04 -30.11 -10.12
CA SER A 61 15.06 -31.56 -9.91
C SER A 61 14.12 -32.00 -8.79
N LYS A 62 14.21 -31.39 -7.59
CA LYS A 62 13.31 -31.72 -6.47
C LYS A 62 11.85 -31.38 -6.77
N ALA A 63 11.61 -30.29 -7.50
CA ALA A 63 10.27 -29.93 -7.93
C ALA A 63 9.69 -30.95 -8.90
N ASN A 64 10.47 -31.39 -9.90
CA ASN A 64 10.04 -32.42 -10.85
C ASN A 64 9.77 -33.75 -10.15
N GLU A 65 10.59 -34.16 -9.19
CA GLU A 65 10.33 -35.36 -8.38
C GLU A 65 8.97 -35.28 -7.65
N SER A 66 8.63 -34.13 -7.07
CA SER A 66 7.33 -33.90 -6.45
C SER A 66 6.20 -33.91 -7.48
N ILE A 67 6.38 -33.27 -8.64
CA ILE A 67 5.39 -33.22 -9.71
C ILE A 67 5.11 -34.63 -10.25
N ASP A 68 6.14 -35.44 -10.48
CA ASP A 68 6.00 -36.79 -11.02
C ASP A 68 5.24 -37.72 -10.05
N GLU A 69 5.51 -37.59 -8.75
CA GLU A 69 4.74 -38.32 -7.74
C GLU A 69 3.28 -37.87 -7.70
N LEU A 70 3.03 -36.56 -7.68
CA LEU A 70 1.67 -36.02 -7.68
C LEU A 70 0.90 -36.42 -8.96
N LYS A 71 1.55 -36.40 -10.13
CA LYS A 71 0.97 -36.84 -11.41
C LYS A 71 0.66 -38.34 -11.46
N THR A 72 1.41 -39.15 -10.70
CA THR A 72 1.13 -40.60 -10.62
C THR A 72 -0.24 -40.85 -10.00
N GLU A 73 -0.62 -40.05 -9.00
CA GLU A 73 -1.92 -40.17 -8.32
C GLU A 73 -3.02 -39.32 -8.97
N PHE A 74 -2.67 -38.11 -9.45
CA PHE A 74 -3.60 -37.11 -9.99
C PHE A 74 -3.16 -36.62 -11.38
N PRO A 75 -3.23 -37.45 -12.43
CA PRO A 75 -2.69 -37.13 -13.76
C PRO A 75 -3.40 -35.97 -14.47
N ASN A 76 -4.62 -35.62 -14.05
CA ASN A 76 -5.43 -34.56 -14.67
C ASN A 76 -5.21 -33.17 -14.04
N VAL A 77 -4.39 -33.07 -13.00
CA VAL A 77 -4.05 -31.79 -12.38
C VAL A 77 -2.98 -31.08 -13.20
N ASP A 78 -3.18 -29.79 -13.41
CA ASP A 78 -2.16 -28.92 -14.02
C ASP A 78 -1.11 -28.55 -12.97
N TYR A 79 0.14 -28.95 -13.22
CA TYR A 79 1.29 -28.67 -12.37
C TYR A 79 2.28 -27.79 -13.13
N ARG A 80 2.63 -26.65 -12.55
CA ARG A 80 3.63 -25.74 -13.10
C ARG A 80 4.75 -25.51 -12.10
N PHE A 81 5.99 -25.61 -12.55
CA PHE A 81 7.15 -25.24 -11.73
C PHE A 81 7.47 -23.75 -11.92
N LEU A 82 7.81 -23.08 -10.81
CA LEU A 82 8.35 -21.73 -10.79
C LEU A 82 9.70 -21.75 -10.07
N GLU A 83 10.78 -21.45 -10.79
CA GLU A 83 12.11 -21.38 -10.19
C GLU A 83 12.26 -20.11 -9.35
N VAL A 84 12.52 -20.25 -8.05
CA VAL A 84 12.74 -19.11 -7.16
C VAL A 84 13.63 -19.46 -5.97
N ASP A 85 14.71 -18.69 -5.80
CA ASP A 85 15.50 -18.60 -4.58
C ASP A 85 15.07 -17.40 -3.74
N LEU A 86 14.27 -17.71 -2.71
CA LEU A 86 13.76 -16.74 -1.74
C LEU A 86 14.87 -16.04 -0.95
N SER A 87 16.11 -16.56 -0.94
CA SER A 87 17.25 -15.87 -0.32
C SER A 87 17.88 -14.79 -1.22
N SER A 88 17.39 -14.64 -2.46
CA SER A 88 17.95 -13.73 -3.47
C SER A 88 16.84 -12.87 -4.08
N GLN A 89 16.85 -11.57 -3.80
CA GLN A 89 15.81 -10.65 -4.30
C GLN A 89 15.72 -10.64 -5.84
N ASP A 90 16.83 -10.69 -6.58
CA ASP A 90 16.77 -10.76 -8.05
C ASP A 90 16.07 -12.03 -8.55
N SER A 91 16.27 -13.16 -7.85
CA SER A 91 15.60 -14.41 -8.21
C SER A 91 14.10 -14.30 -7.97
N VAL A 92 13.70 -13.69 -6.86
CA VAL A 92 12.28 -13.40 -6.56
C VAL A 92 11.65 -12.48 -7.62
N ARG A 93 12.38 -11.45 -8.06
CA ARG A 93 11.92 -10.54 -9.13
C ARG A 93 11.74 -11.23 -10.47
N ASN A 94 12.70 -12.07 -10.84
CA ASN A 94 12.62 -12.87 -12.07
C ASN A 94 11.42 -13.82 -12.02
N ALA A 95 11.23 -14.52 -10.90
CA ALA A 95 10.10 -15.40 -10.70
C ALA A 95 8.75 -14.65 -10.76
N ALA A 96 8.65 -13.48 -10.14
CA ALA A 96 7.44 -12.67 -10.20
C ALA A 96 7.13 -12.20 -11.64
N ASN A 97 8.15 -11.74 -12.38
CA ASN A 97 8.00 -11.36 -13.79
C ASN A 97 7.55 -12.54 -14.66
N GLU A 98 8.11 -13.73 -14.42
CA GLU A 98 7.70 -14.95 -15.11
C GLU A 98 6.23 -15.27 -14.85
N VAL A 99 5.80 -15.29 -13.58
CA VAL A 99 4.40 -15.52 -13.20
C VAL A 99 3.47 -14.52 -13.88
N LEU A 100 3.82 -13.23 -13.85
CA LEU A 100 3.01 -12.16 -14.46
C LEU A 100 2.96 -12.25 -15.99
N SER A 101 3.92 -12.93 -16.63
CA SER A 101 3.94 -13.16 -18.07
C SER A 101 3.03 -14.31 -18.53
N TRP A 102 2.54 -15.14 -17.62
CA TRP A 102 1.74 -16.32 -17.96
C TRP A 102 0.30 -15.93 -18.33
N SER A 103 0.05 -15.73 -19.62
CA SER A 103 -1.29 -15.42 -20.15
C SER A 103 -2.34 -16.51 -19.86
N ASN A 104 -1.91 -17.77 -19.72
CA ASN A 104 -2.77 -18.91 -19.39
C ASN A 104 -3.05 -19.07 -17.88
N ILE A 105 -2.35 -18.33 -17.02
CA ILE A 105 -2.59 -18.31 -15.56
C ILE A 105 -2.75 -16.85 -15.12
N PRO A 106 -3.87 -16.20 -15.48
CA PRO A 106 -4.03 -14.77 -15.24
C PRO A 106 -4.31 -14.41 -13.78
N MET A 107 -4.58 -15.40 -12.92
CA MET A 107 -5.09 -15.23 -11.55
C MET A 107 -4.50 -16.30 -10.63
N ILE A 108 -4.18 -15.91 -9.40
CA ILE A 108 -3.79 -16.83 -8.32
C ILE A 108 -4.75 -16.61 -7.16
N ASP A 109 -5.47 -17.66 -6.76
CA ASP A 109 -6.45 -17.60 -5.67
C ASP A 109 -5.80 -17.74 -4.30
N LEU A 110 -4.76 -18.57 -4.20
CA LEU A 110 -4.13 -18.92 -2.93
C LEU A 110 -2.61 -18.91 -3.08
N ILE A 111 -1.94 -18.23 -2.14
CA ILE A 111 -0.49 -18.38 -1.93
C ILE A 111 -0.28 -19.10 -0.61
N ILE A 112 0.49 -20.18 -0.62
CA ILE A 112 0.97 -20.87 0.58
C ILE A 112 2.48 -20.68 0.67
N ASN A 113 2.89 -19.71 1.50
CA ASN A 113 4.29 -19.42 1.82
C ASN A 113 4.80 -20.48 2.82
N SER A 114 5.09 -21.69 2.31
CA SER A 114 5.49 -22.86 3.12
C SER A 114 7.01 -23.03 3.23
N ALA A 115 7.77 -22.55 2.24
CA ALA A 115 9.22 -22.70 2.23
C ALA A 115 9.88 -22.15 3.51
N GLY A 116 10.92 -22.83 3.96
CA GLY A 116 11.66 -22.36 5.11
C GLY A 116 12.97 -23.09 5.30
N ILE A 117 13.92 -22.36 5.88
CA ILE A 117 15.16 -22.92 6.42
C ILE A 117 15.17 -22.74 7.93
N MET A 118 15.87 -23.63 8.60
CA MET A 118 16.08 -23.61 10.04
C MET A 118 17.51 -24.10 10.32
N ALA A 119 18.04 -23.70 11.48
CA ALA A 119 19.28 -24.24 12.02
C ALA A 119 20.52 -24.02 11.14
N VAL A 120 20.59 -22.91 10.42
CA VAL A 120 21.85 -22.49 9.79
C VAL A 120 22.83 -22.15 10.92
N GLN A 121 23.88 -22.96 11.08
CA GLN A 121 24.75 -22.91 12.27
C GLN A 121 25.59 -21.63 12.32
N GLU A 122 26.13 -21.23 11.17
CA GLU A 122 26.92 -20.02 11.04
C GLU A 122 26.03 -18.84 10.66
N ARG A 123 26.27 -17.69 11.30
CA ARG A 123 25.63 -16.43 10.92
C ARG A 123 25.97 -16.12 9.47
N THR A 124 24.99 -16.34 8.60
CA THR A 124 25.11 -16.17 7.15
C THR A 124 24.22 -15.03 6.70
N LEU A 125 24.77 -14.13 5.88
CA LEU A 125 24.00 -13.12 5.18
C LEU A 125 23.68 -13.62 3.78
N SER A 126 22.49 -13.31 3.28
CA SER A 126 22.17 -13.45 1.87
C SER A 126 23.04 -12.52 1.03
N LYS A 127 23.01 -12.71 -0.30
CA LYS A 127 23.66 -11.79 -1.24
C LYS A 127 23.18 -10.34 -1.10
N ASP A 128 21.97 -10.15 -0.59
CA ASP A 128 21.32 -8.86 -0.38
C ASP A 128 21.65 -8.26 1.00
N GLY A 129 22.54 -8.89 1.77
CA GLY A 129 23.02 -8.37 3.06
C GLY A 129 22.07 -8.57 4.24
N ILE A 130 21.10 -9.48 4.12
CA ILE A 130 20.10 -9.78 5.17
C ILE A 130 20.41 -11.14 5.78
N GLU A 131 20.29 -11.30 7.10
CA GLU A 131 20.48 -12.61 7.74
C GLU A 131 19.59 -13.69 7.11
N LEU A 132 20.17 -14.86 6.85
CA LEU A 132 19.66 -15.83 5.89
C LEU A 132 18.28 -16.40 6.25
N HIS A 133 17.96 -16.63 7.54
CA HIS A 133 16.61 -17.06 7.93
C HIS A 133 15.57 -15.98 7.63
N LEU A 134 15.84 -14.73 8.00
CA LEU A 134 14.94 -13.60 7.72
C LEU A 134 14.80 -13.35 6.21
N ALA A 135 15.92 -13.40 5.48
CA ALA A 135 15.94 -13.27 4.02
C ALA A 135 15.03 -14.30 3.35
N THR A 136 15.22 -15.58 3.70
CA THR A 136 14.54 -16.70 3.04
C THR A 136 13.09 -16.89 3.52
N ASN A 137 12.87 -16.91 4.83
CA ASN A 137 11.59 -17.33 5.40
C ASN A 137 10.54 -16.21 5.35
N HIS A 138 10.98 -14.95 5.32
CA HIS A 138 10.12 -13.76 5.36
C HIS A 138 10.33 -12.83 4.16
N ILE A 139 11.51 -12.19 3.99
CA ILE A 139 11.69 -11.12 2.99
C ILE A 139 11.44 -11.62 1.55
N GLY A 140 11.94 -12.80 1.18
CA GLY A 140 11.68 -13.39 -0.12
C GLY A 140 10.20 -13.68 -0.36
N HIS A 141 9.48 -14.18 0.64
CA HIS A 141 8.04 -14.41 0.56
C HIS A 141 7.25 -13.11 0.46
N TRP A 142 7.55 -12.16 1.33
CA TRP A 142 6.93 -10.83 1.32
C TRP A 142 7.08 -10.18 -0.06
N LEU A 143 8.30 -10.20 -0.61
CA LEU A 143 8.60 -9.62 -1.92
C LEU A 143 7.85 -10.35 -3.03
N LEU A 144 7.89 -11.70 -3.05
CA LEU A 144 7.19 -12.50 -4.05
C LEU A 144 5.68 -12.22 -4.03
N SER A 145 5.06 -12.33 -2.84
CA SER A 145 3.62 -12.11 -2.66
C SER A 145 3.20 -10.69 -3.06
N CYS A 146 4.00 -9.68 -2.74
CA CYS A 146 3.69 -8.30 -3.09
C CYS A 146 3.88 -7.99 -4.59
N LEU A 147 4.88 -8.58 -5.24
CA LEU A 147 5.12 -8.39 -6.68
C LEU A 147 4.03 -9.04 -7.54
N ILE A 148 3.56 -10.24 -7.17
CA ILE A 148 2.50 -10.94 -7.92
C ILE A 148 1.08 -10.56 -7.46
N MET A 149 0.95 -9.61 -6.54
CA MET A 149 -0.34 -9.12 -6.03
C MET A 149 -1.37 -8.74 -7.12
N PRO A 150 -0.99 -8.22 -8.31
CA PRO A 150 -1.95 -8.00 -9.39
C PRO A 150 -2.77 -9.25 -9.77
N THR A 151 -2.19 -10.46 -9.71
CA THR A 151 -2.93 -11.70 -10.01
C THR A 151 -3.92 -12.05 -8.91
N LEU A 152 -3.62 -11.72 -7.65
CA LEU A 152 -4.51 -11.92 -6.50
C LEU A 152 -5.65 -10.91 -6.49
N ILE A 153 -5.35 -9.63 -6.76
CA ILE A 153 -6.37 -8.58 -6.88
C ILE A 153 -7.36 -8.93 -7.99
N LYS A 154 -6.85 -9.37 -9.15
CA LYS A 154 -7.69 -9.84 -10.25
C LYS A 154 -8.53 -11.05 -9.84
N ALA A 155 -7.93 -12.01 -9.11
CA ALA A 155 -8.65 -13.17 -8.60
C ALA A 155 -9.76 -12.79 -7.59
N ALA A 156 -9.56 -11.74 -6.80
CA ALA A 156 -10.47 -11.34 -5.73
C ALA A 156 -11.66 -10.51 -6.24
N SER A 157 -11.51 -9.85 -7.39
CA SER A 157 -12.56 -9.06 -8.03
C SER A 157 -13.84 -9.90 -8.23
N GLY A 158 -14.95 -9.45 -7.64
CA GLY A 158 -16.25 -10.12 -7.71
C GLY A 158 -16.40 -11.38 -6.83
N LYS A 159 -15.40 -11.73 -6.00
CA LYS A 159 -15.51 -12.83 -5.03
C LYS A 159 -15.84 -12.32 -3.63
N PRO A 160 -16.48 -13.13 -2.76
CA PRO A 160 -16.66 -12.78 -1.35
C PRO A 160 -15.31 -12.51 -0.67
N LYS A 161 -15.26 -11.50 0.21
CA LYS A 161 -14.05 -11.19 1.01
C LYS A 161 -13.53 -12.45 1.72
N GLY A 162 -12.22 -12.62 1.72
CA GLY A 162 -11.53 -13.79 2.26
C GLY A 162 -11.65 -15.04 1.39
N SER A 163 -12.02 -14.93 0.11
CA SER A 163 -11.96 -16.05 -0.85
C SER A 163 -10.61 -16.23 -1.53
N VAL A 164 -9.83 -15.15 -1.61
CA VAL A 164 -8.43 -15.13 -2.06
C VAL A 164 -7.55 -14.94 -0.85
N ARG A 165 -6.50 -15.76 -0.70
CA ARG A 165 -5.72 -15.78 0.54
C ARG A 165 -4.21 -15.92 0.35
N ILE A 166 -3.49 -15.38 1.32
CA ILE A 166 -2.07 -15.64 1.54
C ILE A 166 -1.92 -16.35 2.89
N VAL A 167 -1.33 -17.53 2.91
CA VAL A 167 -1.08 -18.30 4.13
C VAL A 167 0.42 -18.38 4.38
N ASN A 168 0.87 -17.83 5.50
CA ASN A 168 2.26 -17.84 5.91
C ASN A 168 2.50 -18.99 6.90
N VAL A 169 3.27 -19.99 6.51
CA VAL A 169 3.66 -21.06 7.43
C VAL A 169 4.70 -20.50 8.41
N THR A 170 4.26 -20.33 9.66
CA THR A 170 5.09 -19.87 10.76
C THR A 170 5.62 -21.06 11.57
N SER A 171 5.58 -21.01 12.89
CA SER A 171 5.96 -22.04 13.85
C SER A 171 5.35 -21.70 15.22
N LYS A 172 5.79 -22.38 16.28
CA LYS A 172 5.50 -22.00 17.68
C LYS A 172 6.28 -20.74 18.14
N SER A 173 7.18 -20.20 17.31
CA SER A 173 8.04 -19.07 17.67
C SER A 173 7.30 -17.80 18.14
N PRO A 174 6.12 -17.42 17.59
CA PRO A 174 5.34 -16.29 18.09
C PRO A 174 4.95 -16.39 19.57
N THR A 175 4.90 -17.58 20.16
CA THR A 175 4.57 -17.76 21.59
C THR A 175 5.77 -17.57 22.51
N VAL A 176 6.99 -17.52 21.96
CA VAL A 176 8.24 -17.48 22.74
C VAL A 176 9.20 -16.35 22.34
N SER A 177 9.01 -15.72 21.19
CA SER A 177 9.94 -14.74 20.59
C SER A 177 9.21 -13.48 20.10
N SER A 178 9.98 -12.44 19.83
CA SER A 178 9.58 -11.13 19.30
C SER A 178 10.63 -10.66 18.29
N MET A 179 10.43 -9.49 17.69
CA MET A 179 11.39 -8.90 16.76
C MET A 179 12.62 -8.33 17.48
N ARG A 180 13.78 -8.40 16.81
CA ARG A 180 15.08 -7.88 17.28
C ARG A 180 15.48 -6.63 16.48
N TRP A 181 14.74 -5.54 16.67
CA TRP A 181 14.84 -4.34 15.82
C TRP A 181 16.20 -3.66 15.88
N SER A 182 16.80 -3.58 17.05
CA SER A 182 18.07 -2.89 17.27
C SER A 182 19.26 -3.56 16.58
N ASP A 183 19.10 -4.80 16.09
CA ASP A 183 20.12 -5.57 15.39
C ASP A 183 19.54 -6.75 14.58
N MET A 184 18.96 -6.44 13.42
CA MET A 184 18.36 -7.41 12.50
C MET A 184 19.36 -8.40 11.86
N ASN A 185 20.67 -8.16 11.97
CA ASN A 185 21.70 -9.01 11.38
C ASN A 185 22.63 -9.68 12.41
N PHE A 186 22.26 -9.68 13.69
CA PHE A 186 22.99 -10.38 14.77
C PHE A 186 24.47 -9.98 14.88
N ASN A 187 24.74 -8.68 14.88
CA ASN A 187 26.07 -8.11 15.09
C ASN A 187 26.39 -7.86 16.57
N LYS A 188 25.36 -7.73 17.43
CA LYS A 188 25.49 -7.45 18.86
C LYS A 188 25.33 -8.74 19.66
N LYS A 189 26.03 -8.87 20.79
CA LYS A 189 25.76 -9.97 21.73
C LYS A 189 24.36 -9.85 22.29
N ASN A 190 23.75 -10.98 22.64
CA ASN A 190 22.39 -11.01 23.15
C ASN A 190 22.22 -10.17 24.42
N LYS A 191 23.17 -10.23 25.36
CA LYS A 191 23.12 -9.42 26.59
C LYS A 191 23.21 -7.90 26.37
N ASP A 192 23.73 -7.47 25.22
CA ASP A 192 23.94 -6.05 24.88
C ASP A 192 22.73 -5.44 24.15
N LEU A 193 21.68 -6.22 23.91
CA LEU A 193 20.42 -5.74 23.35
C LEU A 193 19.55 -5.04 24.39
N PRO A 194 18.61 -4.17 23.94
CA PRO A 194 17.49 -3.73 24.77
C PRO A 194 16.79 -4.93 25.42
N GLN A 195 16.36 -4.77 26.67
CA GLN A 195 15.83 -5.88 27.47
C GLN A 195 14.62 -6.55 26.79
N GLU A 196 13.75 -5.78 26.14
CA GLU A 196 12.60 -6.29 25.39
C GLU A 196 12.95 -7.11 24.12
N GLU A 197 14.17 -6.96 23.61
CA GLU A 197 14.66 -7.70 22.43
C GLU A 197 15.53 -8.91 22.81
N GLN A 198 15.85 -9.09 24.10
CA GLN A 198 16.67 -10.22 24.54
C GLN A 198 15.89 -11.54 24.40
N PRO A 199 16.53 -12.60 23.90
CA PRO A 199 15.87 -13.89 23.73
C PRO A 199 15.61 -14.58 25.08
N ASN A 200 14.74 -15.59 25.07
CA ASN A 200 14.54 -16.44 26.24
C ASN A 200 15.72 -17.42 26.39
N TYR A 201 16.69 -17.05 27.23
CA TYR A 201 17.90 -17.85 27.46
C TYR A 201 17.62 -19.23 28.05
N GLU A 202 16.61 -19.36 28.91
CA GLU A 202 16.22 -20.66 29.48
C GLU A 202 15.66 -21.59 28.40
N LEU A 203 14.86 -21.05 27.48
CA LEU A 203 14.41 -21.82 26.32
C LEU A 203 15.59 -22.26 25.45
N PHE A 204 16.59 -21.41 25.24
CA PHE A 204 17.77 -21.80 24.46
C PHE A 204 18.58 -22.91 25.14
N LYS A 205 18.72 -22.87 26.47
CA LYS A 205 19.34 -23.96 27.24
C LYS A 205 18.59 -25.28 27.07
N LEU A 206 17.25 -25.26 27.10
CA LEU A 206 16.41 -26.44 26.85
C LEU A 206 16.62 -27.03 25.44
N TRP A 207 17.01 -26.20 24.47
CA TRP A 207 17.32 -26.63 23.10
C TRP A 207 18.80 -26.98 22.89
N GLY A 208 19.59 -27.05 23.97
CA GLY A 208 20.99 -27.45 23.96
C GLY A 208 21.98 -26.31 23.67
N TYR A 209 21.53 -25.06 23.55
CA TYR A 209 22.40 -23.91 23.34
C TYR A 209 22.97 -23.39 24.66
N LYS A 210 24.30 -23.24 24.72
CA LYS A 210 25.04 -22.79 25.90
C LYS A 210 25.64 -21.40 25.67
N ASN A 211 25.84 -20.64 26.75
CA ASN A 211 26.41 -19.29 26.73
C ASN A 211 25.70 -18.34 25.75
N SER A 212 24.37 -18.47 25.67
CA SER A 212 23.55 -17.74 24.71
C SER A 212 23.57 -16.23 24.95
N GLU A 213 23.83 -15.80 26.18
CA GLU A 213 23.97 -14.40 26.60
C GLU A 213 25.21 -13.74 25.96
N GLU A 214 26.29 -14.51 25.77
CA GLU A 214 27.60 -14.03 25.30
C GLU A 214 27.82 -14.15 23.79
N THR A 215 26.90 -14.81 23.08
CA THR A 215 26.92 -14.90 21.61
C THR A 215 26.02 -13.84 20.98
N ALA A 216 26.38 -13.44 19.75
CA ALA A 216 25.54 -12.60 18.93
C ALA A 216 24.48 -13.39 18.15
N TYR A 217 24.79 -14.64 17.80
CA TYR A 217 23.96 -15.47 16.94
C TYR A 217 23.68 -16.82 17.59
N VAL A 218 22.39 -17.15 17.66
CA VAL A 218 21.89 -18.50 17.96
C VAL A 218 21.00 -18.92 16.79
N PRO A 219 21.26 -20.07 16.12
CA PRO A 219 20.50 -20.48 14.93
C PRO A 219 18.98 -20.52 15.16
N LEU A 220 18.55 -20.95 16.35
CA LEU A 220 17.14 -20.98 16.74
C LEU A 220 16.55 -19.57 16.85
N ASP A 221 17.32 -18.55 17.26
CA ASP A 221 16.86 -17.17 17.35
C ASP A 221 16.61 -16.56 15.96
N GLY A 222 17.54 -16.76 15.03
CA GLY A 222 17.39 -16.39 13.62
C GLY A 222 16.12 -16.96 13.00
N TYR A 223 15.90 -18.27 13.23
CA TYR A 223 14.66 -18.93 12.83
C TYR A 223 13.43 -18.33 13.52
N ASN A 224 13.43 -18.22 14.85
CA ASN A 224 12.29 -17.75 15.64
C ASN A 224 11.80 -16.38 15.19
N ARG A 225 12.72 -15.43 15.05
CA ARG A 225 12.44 -14.08 14.56
C ARG A 225 11.81 -14.10 13.17
N SER A 226 12.35 -14.91 12.26
CA SER A 226 11.79 -15.03 10.90
C SER A 226 10.34 -15.55 10.90
N LYS A 227 9.98 -16.38 11.89
CA LYS A 227 8.64 -16.93 12.03
C LYS A 227 7.68 -15.96 12.75
N VAL A 228 8.17 -15.12 13.66
CA VAL A 228 7.41 -13.96 14.17
C VAL A 228 7.07 -13.01 13.01
N ALA A 229 8.05 -12.72 12.14
CA ALA A 229 7.85 -11.84 10.99
C ALA A 229 6.72 -12.32 10.06
N ASN A 230 6.54 -13.63 9.89
CA ASN A 230 5.45 -14.21 9.09
C ASN A 230 4.05 -13.91 9.65
N VAL A 231 3.90 -13.80 10.98
CA VAL A 231 2.62 -13.41 11.62
C VAL A 231 2.36 -11.92 11.41
N LEU A 232 3.37 -11.11 11.73
CA LEU A 232 3.33 -9.65 11.57
C LEU A 232 3.07 -9.24 10.10
N PHE A 233 3.60 -9.97 9.13
CA PHE A 233 3.27 -9.79 7.72
C PHE A 233 1.78 -9.92 7.47
N GLY A 234 1.14 -10.98 8.01
CA GLY A 234 -0.28 -11.21 7.79
C GLY A 234 -1.16 -10.11 8.37
N ILE A 235 -0.78 -9.58 9.53
CA ILE A 235 -1.47 -8.47 10.19
C ILE A 235 -1.45 -7.22 9.31
N GLU A 236 -0.26 -6.77 8.91
CA GLU A 236 -0.15 -5.54 8.11
C GLU A 236 -0.71 -5.73 6.68
N ALA A 237 -0.60 -6.94 6.12
CA ALA A 237 -1.24 -7.29 4.86
C ALA A 237 -2.77 -7.19 4.95
N ASN A 238 -3.39 -7.69 6.03
CA ASN A 238 -4.84 -7.57 6.22
C ASN A 238 -5.29 -6.12 6.31
N LYS A 239 -4.56 -5.29 7.08
CA LYS A 239 -4.82 -3.85 7.16
C LYS A 239 -4.83 -3.16 5.80
N ARG A 240 -4.00 -3.62 4.86
CA ARG A 240 -3.84 -3.04 3.52
C ARG A 240 -4.77 -3.64 2.46
N LEU A 241 -5.11 -4.93 2.60
CA LEU A 241 -5.71 -5.71 1.51
C LEU A 241 -7.13 -6.18 1.78
N PHE A 242 -7.51 -6.43 3.04
CA PHE A 242 -8.78 -7.11 3.32
C PHE A 242 -9.98 -6.22 2.99
N GLU A 243 -10.00 -4.99 3.51
CA GLU A 243 -11.10 -4.07 3.23
C GLU A 243 -11.11 -3.58 1.78
N LYS A 244 -9.92 -3.32 1.22
CA LYS A 244 -9.77 -2.75 -0.13
C LYS A 244 -10.01 -3.77 -1.25
N TYR A 245 -9.52 -5.00 -1.08
CA TYR A 245 -9.50 -6.03 -2.14
C TYR A 245 -10.16 -7.34 -1.73
N GLY A 246 -10.56 -7.52 -0.47
CA GLY A 246 -11.10 -8.78 0.02
C GLY A 246 -10.08 -9.91 0.12
N ILE A 247 -8.78 -9.61 0.11
CA ILE A 247 -7.72 -10.63 0.23
C ILE A 247 -7.39 -10.81 1.71
N LEU A 248 -7.43 -12.05 2.19
CA LEU A 248 -7.16 -12.40 3.59
C LEU A 248 -5.78 -13.04 3.73
N THR A 249 -4.99 -12.55 4.67
CA THR A 249 -3.66 -13.10 5.01
C THR A 249 -3.65 -13.64 6.42
N LEU A 250 -3.17 -14.87 6.59
CA LEU A 250 -3.12 -15.56 7.88
C LEU A 250 -1.78 -16.26 8.06
N ALA A 251 -1.38 -16.47 9.31
CA ALA A 251 -0.22 -17.28 9.64
C ALA A 251 -0.64 -18.55 10.40
N CYS A 252 0.05 -19.67 10.16
CA CYS A 252 -0.24 -20.91 10.87
C CYS A 252 0.99 -21.68 11.33
N HIS A 253 0.92 -22.26 12.52
CA HIS A 253 1.89 -23.21 13.03
C HIS A 253 1.53 -24.64 12.56
N PRO A 254 2.45 -25.36 11.88
CA PRO A 254 2.16 -26.71 11.40
C PRO A 254 2.29 -27.80 12.49
N GLY A 255 2.65 -27.48 13.73
CA GLY A 255 3.07 -28.48 14.72
C GLY A 255 4.53 -28.90 14.56
N VAL A 256 4.93 -30.01 15.20
CA VAL A 256 6.27 -30.59 15.12
C VAL A 256 6.26 -31.85 14.27
N ILE A 257 6.88 -31.80 13.09
CA ILE A 257 6.94 -32.91 12.12
C ILE A 257 8.40 -33.37 11.95
N MET A 258 8.75 -34.50 12.56
CA MET A 258 10.12 -35.02 12.56
C MET A 258 10.57 -35.66 11.26
N THR A 259 9.63 -36.03 10.39
CA THR A 259 9.92 -36.65 9.09
C THR A 259 10.36 -35.63 8.03
N THR A 260 10.21 -34.32 8.32
CA THR A 260 10.61 -33.27 7.38
C THR A 260 12.12 -33.05 7.36
N GLU A 261 12.63 -32.55 6.23
CA GLU A 261 14.02 -32.13 6.10
C GLU A 261 14.34 -30.82 6.87
N LEU A 262 13.40 -30.22 7.61
CA LEU A 262 13.60 -28.91 8.23
C LEU A 262 14.70 -28.94 9.31
N ALA A 263 14.78 -30.04 10.07
CA ALA A 263 15.76 -30.25 11.14
C ALA A 263 17.13 -30.78 10.64
N ARG A 264 17.36 -30.90 9.32
CA ARG A 264 18.55 -31.53 8.74
C ARG A 264 19.89 -30.93 9.18
N ASN A 265 19.88 -29.66 9.57
CA ASN A 265 21.08 -28.92 10.00
C ASN A 265 21.24 -28.87 11.54
N PHE A 266 20.39 -29.57 12.31
CA PHE A 266 20.57 -29.61 13.76
C PHE A 266 21.82 -30.42 14.16
N PRO A 267 22.64 -29.89 15.07
CA PRO A 267 23.67 -30.68 15.75
C PRO A 267 23.06 -31.86 16.50
N LYS A 268 23.88 -32.89 16.76
CA LYS A 268 23.43 -34.10 17.48
C LYS A 268 22.90 -33.78 18.88
N GLU A 269 23.53 -32.82 19.54
CA GLU A 269 23.16 -32.34 20.87
C GLU A 269 21.76 -31.72 20.84
N THR A 270 21.48 -30.86 19.85
CA THR A 270 20.15 -30.25 19.66
C THR A 270 19.11 -31.30 19.31
N LEU A 271 19.43 -32.29 18.46
CA LEU A 271 18.51 -33.41 18.17
C LEU A 271 18.20 -34.23 19.42
N GLY A 272 19.19 -34.48 20.26
CA GLY A 272 19.01 -35.15 21.55
C GLY A 272 18.08 -34.37 22.48
N ALA A 273 18.34 -33.07 22.65
CA ALA A 273 17.53 -32.17 23.47
C ALA A 273 16.08 -32.06 22.95
N VAL A 274 15.92 -31.92 21.64
CA VAL A 274 14.59 -31.95 20.99
C VAL A 274 13.90 -33.25 21.34
N LYS A 275 14.51 -34.43 21.08
CA LYS A 275 13.89 -35.73 21.39
C LYS A 275 13.49 -35.88 22.86
N GLU A 276 14.32 -35.40 23.78
CA GLU A 276 14.03 -35.40 25.22
C GLU A 276 12.80 -34.53 25.55
N LEU A 277 12.74 -33.30 25.04
CA LEU A 277 11.56 -32.43 25.17
C LEU A 277 10.28 -33.07 24.60
N GLY A 278 10.40 -33.82 23.50
CA GLY A 278 9.27 -34.58 22.95
C GLY A 278 8.79 -35.67 23.92
N SER A 279 9.72 -36.37 24.59
CA SER A 279 9.39 -37.41 25.57
C SER A 279 8.75 -36.89 26.85
N THR A 280 8.95 -35.61 27.19
CA THR A 280 8.28 -34.97 28.34
C THR A 280 6.89 -34.44 28.00
N GLY A 281 6.45 -34.57 26.74
CA GLY A 281 5.17 -34.03 26.26
C GLY A 281 5.20 -32.53 25.99
N PHE A 282 6.37 -31.90 25.91
CA PHE A 282 6.50 -30.47 25.61
C PHE A 282 5.93 -30.10 24.23
N TYR A 283 5.96 -31.05 23.30
CA TYR A 283 5.27 -30.99 22.03
C TYR A 283 4.83 -32.39 21.57
N THR A 284 3.81 -32.43 20.73
CA THR A 284 3.31 -33.67 20.12
C THR A 284 3.77 -33.76 18.67
N HIS A 285 4.23 -34.95 18.27
CA HIS A 285 4.58 -35.22 16.88
C HIS A 285 3.35 -35.36 16.00
N LYS A 286 3.42 -34.78 14.81
CA LYS A 286 2.39 -34.90 13.79
C LYS A 286 2.87 -35.67 12.57
N SER A 287 1.93 -36.29 11.86
CA SER A 287 2.14 -36.78 10.50
C SER A 287 2.41 -35.61 9.54
N LEU A 288 2.84 -35.90 8.32
CA LEU A 288 2.99 -34.86 7.28
C LEU A 288 1.64 -34.22 6.91
N GLY A 289 0.60 -35.03 6.77
CA GLY A 289 -0.74 -34.53 6.44
C GLY A 289 -1.34 -33.70 7.57
N ALA A 290 -1.17 -34.09 8.84
CA ALA A 290 -1.55 -33.26 9.98
C ALA A 290 -0.68 -32.01 10.15
N GLY A 291 0.54 -32.01 9.60
CA GLY A 291 1.36 -30.80 9.48
C GLY A 291 0.82 -29.80 8.46
N ALA A 292 0.14 -30.27 7.41
CA ALA A 292 -0.45 -29.43 6.36
C ALA A 292 -1.88 -28.95 6.67
N SER A 293 -2.61 -29.62 7.56
CA SER A 293 -4.04 -29.36 7.80
C SER A 293 -4.35 -27.94 8.26
N THR A 294 -3.55 -27.35 9.15
CA THR A 294 -3.78 -25.97 9.61
C THR A 294 -3.56 -24.96 8.47
N SER A 295 -2.66 -25.23 7.52
CA SER A 295 -2.50 -24.40 6.31
C SER A 295 -3.73 -24.48 5.43
N LEU A 296 -4.35 -25.66 5.29
CA LEU A 296 -5.61 -25.82 4.55
C LEU A 296 -6.77 -25.11 5.25
N VAL A 297 -6.89 -25.20 6.59
CA VAL A 297 -7.92 -24.45 7.33
C VAL A 297 -7.74 -22.95 7.14
N ALA A 298 -6.52 -22.44 7.26
CA ALA A 298 -6.21 -21.04 6.99
C ALA A 298 -6.55 -20.63 5.54
N ALA A 299 -6.33 -21.52 4.56
CA ALA A 299 -6.66 -21.27 3.17
C ALA A 299 -8.16 -21.36 2.84
N LEU A 300 -8.92 -22.19 3.57
CA LEU A 300 -10.25 -22.66 3.13
C LEU A 300 -11.39 -22.42 4.11
N ASP A 301 -11.17 -22.06 5.37
CA ASP A 301 -12.30 -21.89 6.30
C ASP A 301 -12.96 -20.52 6.12
N PRO A 302 -14.26 -20.44 5.74
CA PRO A 302 -14.92 -19.16 5.48
C PRO A 302 -15.12 -18.33 6.75
N LYS A 303 -15.23 -18.96 7.92
CA LYS A 303 -15.45 -18.27 9.19
C LYS A 303 -14.27 -17.37 9.58
N LEU A 304 -13.06 -17.69 9.11
CA LEU A 304 -11.86 -16.87 9.33
C LEU A 304 -11.91 -15.51 8.63
N ALA A 305 -12.86 -15.29 7.70
CA ALA A 305 -13.09 -13.98 7.09
C ALA A 305 -14.01 -13.08 7.95
N ASN A 306 -14.58 -13.59 9.04
CA ASN A 306 -15.43 -12.82 9.93
C ASN A 306 -14.60 -12.12 11.00
N GLY A 307 -14.89 -10.84 11.26
CA GLY A 307 -14.24 -10.08 12.33
C GLY A 307 -12.76 -9.81 12.09
N VAL A 308 -12.31 -9.83 10.82
CA VAL A 308 -10.96 -9.42 10.45
C VAL A 308 -10.81 -7.93 10.76
N GLY A 309 -9.89 -7.60 11.66
CA GLY A 309 -9.66 -6.24 12.13
C GLY A 309 -8.57 -6.20 13.17
N GLU A 310 -8.24 -4.99 13.62
CA GLU A 310 -7.13 -4.77 14.56
C GLU A 310 -7.44 -5.25 15.98
N THR A 311 -8.72 -5.38 16.37
CA THR A 311 -9.10 -5.85 17.71
C THR A 311 -10.36 -6.71 17.69
N CYS A 312 -10.40 -7.73 18.54
CA CYS A 312 -11.60 -8.52 18.85
C CYS A 312 -11.55 -8.93 20.32
N ASP A 313 -12.64 -8.67 21.08
CA ASP A 313 -12.75 -9.00 22.52
C ASP A 313 -11.55 -8.54 23.37
N GLY A 314 -11.01 -7.35 23.08
CA GLY A 314 -9.86 -6.77 23.79
C GLY A 314 -8.50 -7.38 23.42
N SER A 315 -8.46 -8.34 22.49
CA SER A 315 -7.22 -8.92 21.95
C SER A 315 -6.87 -8.29 20.60
N GLU A 316 -5.64 -7.81 20.45
CA GLU A 316 -5.14 -7.25 19.20
C GLU A 316 -4.95 -8.36 18.14
N ASN A 317 -5.38 -8.09 16.91
CA ASN A 317 -5.23 -8.96 15.74
C ASN A 317 -5.67 -10.42 15.97
N TYR A 318 -6.75 -10.61 16.74
CA TYR A 318 -7.37 -11.92 16.93
C TYR A 318 -7.65 -12.59 15.58
N GLY A 319 -7.35 -13.88 15.48
CA GLY A 319 -7.54 -14.65 14.24
C GLY A 319 -6.37 -14.60 13.25
N SER A 320 -5.34 -13.77 13.48
CA SER A 320 -4.16 -13.69 12.60
C SER A 320 -3.22 -14.91 12.66
N PHE A 321 -3.25 -15.66 13.77
CA PHE A 321 -2.38 -16.80 14.03
C PHE A 321 -3.19 -18.06 14.38
N LEU A 322 -2.95 -19.14 13.63
CA LEU A 322 -3.60 -20.44 13.85
C LEU A 322 -2.60 -21.49 14.31
N ALA A 323 -3.06 -22.39 15.18
CA ALA A 323 -2.38 -23.62 15.56
C ALA A 323 -3.42 -24.73 15.71
N ASP A 324 -3.06 -25.95 15.33
CA ASP A 324 -3.95 -27.12 15.45
C ASP A 324 -5.35 -26.87 14.87
N CYS A 325 -5.41 -26.27 13.67
CA CYS A 325 -6.64 -25.94 12.95
C CYS A 325 -7.58 -24.94 13.65
N GLN A 326 -7.14 -24.28 14.72
CA GLN A 326 -7.90 -23.29 15.47
C GLN A 326 -7.15 -21.95 15.56
N ILE A 327 -7.87 -20.86 15.84
CA ILE A 327 -7.25 -19.58 16.19
C ILE A 327 -6.50 -19.77 17.52
N SER A 328 -5.23 -19.39 17.54
CA SER A 328 -4.40 -19.45 18.74
C SER A 328 -4.28 -18.07 19.38
N THR A 329 -4.49 -18.02 20.69
CA THR A 329 -4.29 -16.83 21.53
C THR A 329 -2.98 -16.88 22.33
N GLU A 330 -2.10 -17.84 22.04
CA GLU A 330 -0.85 -18.07 22.79
C GLU A 330 0.32 -17.20 22.33
N ALA A 331 0.17 -16.44 21.24
CA ALA A 331 1.22 -15.57 20.76
C ALA A 331 1.54 -14.45 21.78
N LYS A 332 2.81 -14.10 21.92
CA LYS A 332 3.22 -12.96 22.74
C LYS A 332 2.62 -11.67 22.15
N PRO A 333 2.26 -10.66 22.98
CA PRO A 333 1.67 -9.41 22.49
C PRO A 333 2.45 -8.74 21.36
N LEU A 334 3.78 -8.66 21.46
CA LEU A 334 4.62 -8.06 20.41
C LEU A 334 4.68 -8.88 19.12
N ALA A 335 4.40 -10.19 19.16
CA ALA A 335 4.38 -11.03 17.96
C ALA A 335 3.07 -10.89 17.14
N VAL A 336 2.05 -10.22 17.72
CA VAL A 336 0.75 -9.95 17.10
C VAL A 336 0.37 -8.46 17.15
N SER A 337 1.32 -7.56 17.40
CA SER A 337 1.04 -6.13 17.49
C SER A 337 1.01 -5.46 16.12
N SER A 338 0.02 -4.59 15.89
CA SER A 338 -0.09 -3.76 14.68
C SER A 338 1.08 -2.79 14.57
N SER A 339 1.59 -2.28 15.71
CA SER A 339 2.76 -1.40 15.71
C SER A 339 4.04 -2.10 15.24
N GLU A 340 4.21 -3.38 15.59
CA GLU A 340 5.33 -4.21 15.15
C GLU A 340 5.16 -4.63 13.69
N ALA A 341 3.92 -4.90 13.27
CA ALA A 341 3.55 -5.23 11.90
C ALA A 341 3.85 -4.07 10.93
N GLU A 342 3.51 -2.84 11.30
CA GLU A 342 3.81 -1.64 10.53
C GLU A 342 5.34 -1.42 10.41
N LYS A 343 6.09 -1.58 11.51
CA LYS A 343 7.56 -1.50 11.50
C LYS A 343 8.17 -2.54 10.57
N LEU A 344 7.66 -3.78 10.60
CA LEU A 344 8.14 -4.86 9.74
C LEU A 344 7.89 -4.58 8.27
N TRP A 345 6.72 -4.03 7.93
CA TRP A 345 6.41 -3.66 6.56
C TRP A 345 7.35 -2.58 6.04
N LYS A 346 7.52 -1.49 6.79
CA LYS A 346 8.46 -0.41 6.47
C LYS A 346 9.90 -0.92 6.33
N PHE A 347 10.30 -1.84 7.21
CA PHE A 347 11.60 -2.51 7.09
C PHE A 347 11.69 -3.32 5.78
N SER A 348 10.65 -4.08 5.44
CA SER A 348 10.61 -4.93 4.24
C SER A 348 10.67 -4.10 2.96
N GLU A 349 9.92 -3.00 2.88
CA GLU A 349 10.01 -2.00 1.79
C GLU A 349 11.43 -1.43 1.68
N LYS A 350 12.02 -1.01 2.81
CA LYS A 350 13.36 -0.43 2.84
C LYS A 350 14.44 -1.40 2.33
N VAL A 351 14.44 -2.65 2.80
CA VAL A 351 15.51 -3.62 2.45
C VAL A 351 15.34 -4.21 1.05
N THR A 352 14.16 -4.08 0.46
CA THR A 352 13.91 -4.51 -0.92
C THR A 352 13.97 -3.37 -1.94
N GLY A 353 13.88 -2.13 -1.47
CA GLY A 353 13.74 -0.95 -2.32
C GLY A 353 12.38 -0.86 -2.99
N GLU A 354 11.38 -1.64 -2.53
CA GLU A 354 10.05 -1.69 -3.14
C GLU A 354 9.03 -0.81 -2.45
N THR A 355 8.19 -0.18 -3.27
CA THR A 355 6.89 0.34 -2.86
C THR A 355 5.89 -0.02 -3.95
N PHE A 356 4.70 -0.43 -3.58
CA PHE A 356 3.78 -1.00 -4.56
C PHE A 356 2.69 0.00 -4.98
N SER A 357 2.42 0.08 -6.29
CA SER A 357 1.38 0.96 -6.84
C SER A 357 -0.02 0.59 -6.36
N TRP A 358 -0.30 -0.70 -6.14
CA TRP A 358 -1.57 -1.19 -5.60
C TRP A 358 -1.81 -0.78 -4.14
N LEU A 359 -0.80 -0.30 -3.42
CA LEU A 359 -0.99 0.35 -2.12
C LEU A 359 -1.56 1.76 -2.25
N LYS A 360 -1.29 2.44 -3.37
CA LYS A 360 -1.74 3.82 -3.58
C LYS A 360 -3.26 3.80 -3.75
N SER A 361 -3.93 4.69 -3.03
CA SER A 361 -5.38 4.88 -3.18
C SER A 361 -5.63 5.57 -4.52
N PHE A 362 -6.63 5.09 -5.28
CA PHE A 362 -7.03 5.65 -6.58
C PHE A 362 -7.69 7.04 -6.47
N PHE A 363 -7.65 7.64 -5.28
CA PHE A 363 -8.23 8.94 -4.92
C PHE A 363 -7.80 10.12 -5.82
N PHE A 364 -6.68 9.98 -6.54
CA PHE A 364 -6.16 11.03 -7.42
C PHE A 364 -6.83 11.08 -8.80
N ARG A 365 -7.39 9.97 -9.31
CA ARG A 365 -7.92 9.91 -10.68
C ARG A 365 -9.30 10.52 -10.82
N THR A 366 -10.23 10.21 -9.92
CA THR A 366 -11.64 10.65 -10.02
C THR A 366 -11.82 12.14 -9.71
N ASN A 367 -11.13 12.66 -8.69
CA ASN A 367 -11.29 14.06 -8.29
C ASN A 367 -10.71 15.05 -9.31
N CYS A 368 -9.55 14.74 -9.93
CA CYS A 368 -8.98 15.59 -10.98
C CYS A 368 -9.83 15.58 -12.26
N ILE A 369 -10.43 14.43 -12.62
CA ILE A 369 -11.31 14.31 -13.79
C ILE A 369 -12.62 15.05 -13.56
N THR A 370 -13.26 14.91 -12.39
CA THR A 370 -14.50 15.61 -12.03
C THR A 370 -14.29 17.12 -11.93
N LEU A 371 -13.18 17.58 -11.35
CA LEU A 371 -12.83 19.00 -11.28
C LEU A 371 -12.54 19.60 -12.66
N ALA A 372 -11.83 18.87 -13.54
CA ALA A 372 -11.57 19.29 -14.91
C ALA A 372 -12.88 19.39 -15.73
N ILE A 373 -13.75 18.37 -15.66
CA ILE A 373 -15.05 18.36 -16.36
C ILE A 373 -15.95 19.50 -15.87
N THR A 374 -15.95 19.79 -14.56
CA THR A 374 -16.77 20.87 -13.98
C THR A 374 -16.24 22.25 -14.36
N GLY A 375 -14.91 22.46 -14.32
CA GLY A 375 -14.27 23.70 -14.77
C GLY A 375 -14.47 23.96 -16.27
N ILE A 376 -14.40 22.92 -17.11
CA ILE A 376 -14.63 23.02 -18.55
C ILE A 376 -16.11 23.33 -18.86
N ARG A 377 -17.06 22.69 -18.16
CA ARG A 377 -18.50 22.97 -18.30
C ARG A 377 -18.87 24.39 -17.86
N ALA A 378 -18.25 24.91 -16.81
CA ALA A 378 -18.45 26.29 -16.34
C ALA A 378 -17.87 27.32 -17.32
N TRP A 379 -16.68 27.07 -17.87
CA TRP A 379 -16.07 27.91 -18.89
C TRP A 379 -16.88 27.94 -20.20
N VAL A 380 -17.40 26.79 -20.62
CA VAL A 380 -18.35 26.65 -21.74
C VAL A 380 -19.61 27.48 -21.54
N ARG A 381 -20.18 27.49 -20.32
CA ARG A 381 -21.38 28.28 -20.00
C ARG A 381 -21.12 29.78 -20.00
N ARG A 382 -19.92 30.24 -19.59
CA ARG A 382 -19.56 31.67 -19.57
C ARG A 382 -19.17 32.23 -20.94
N GLY A 383 -18.74 31.39 -21.88
CA GLY A 383 -18.55 31.80 -23.28
C GLY A 383 -19.84 32.27 -23.99
N LEU A 384 -21.02 32.01 -23.40
CA LEU A 384 -22.31 32.50 -23.88
C LEU A 384 -22.66 33.91 -23.34
N ALA A 385 -21.85 34.49 -22.45
CA ALA A 385 -22.12 35.75 -21.76
C ALA A 385 -20.97 36.78 -21.87
N GLY A 386 -20.55 37.11 -23.10
CA GLY A 386 -20.09 38.46 -23.52
C GLY A 386 -18.61 38.90 -23.35
N ASP A 387 -17.89 39.14 -24.47
CA ASP A 387 -17.45 40.47 -25.01
C ASP A 387 -16.71 40.28 -26.39
N PRO A 388 -17.05 40.97 -27.50
CA PRO A 388 -16.64 40.60 -28.87
C PRO A 388 -15.23 41.00 -29.37
N LYS A 389 -14.25 41.34 -28.51
CA LYS A 389 -12.99 41.97 -28.98
C LYS A 389 -11.67 41.24 -28.68
N VAL A 390 -11.71 39.96 -28.33
CA VAL A 390 -10.51 39.14 -28.21
C VAL A 390 -10.65 37.93 -29.12
N VAL A 391 -9.69 37.79 -30.06
CA VAL A 391 -9.26 36.59 -30.81
C VAL A 391 -10.34 35.53 -31.06
N SER A 392 -10.70 35.28 -32.32
CA SER A 392 -11.70 34.28 -32.77
C SER A 392 -11.84 33.10 -31.81
N SER A 393 -12.79 33.19 -30.89
CA SER A 393 -12.90 32.24 -29.80
C SER A 393 -13.22 30.85 -30.40
N PRO A 394 -12.57 29.76 -29.95
CA PRO A 394 -12.83 28.43 -30.52
C PRO A 394 -14.32 28.09 -30.42
N THR A 395 -14.85 27.32 -31.36
CA THR A 395 -16.23 26.82 -31.27
C THR A 395 -16.38 25.88 -30.06
N LEU A 396 -17.61 25.68 -29.57
CA LEU A 396 -17.88 24.79 -28.44
C LEU A 396 -17.30 23.37 -28.64
N ARG A 397 -17.32 22.88 -29.89
CA ARG A 397 -16.74 21.60 -30.27
C ARG A 397 -15.22 21.59 -30.16
N GLU A 398 -14.56 22.62 -30.68
CA GLU A 398 -13.10 22.79 -30.59
C GLU A 398 -12.63 22.89 -29.12
N ARG A 399 -13.42 23.54 -28.26
CA ARG A 399 -13.15 23.62 -26.81
C ARG A 399 -13.23 22.26 -26.12
N HIS A 400 -14.23 21.44 -26.46
CA HIS A 400 -14.32 20.08 -25.94
C HIS A 400 -13.20 19.18 -26.46
N GLU A 401 -12.78 19.36 -27.71
CA GLU A 401 -11.64 18.64 -28.29
C GLU A 401 -10.32 18.99 -27.56
N LEU A 402 -10.07 20.26 -27.25
CA LEU A 402 -8.89 20.67 -26.47
C LEU A 402 -8.89 20.09 -25.04
N ALA A 403 -10.04 20.12 -24.37
CA ALA A 403 -10.24 19.51 -23.06
C ALA A 403 -9.94 18.00 -23.08
N TRP A 404 -10.46 17.31 -24.09
CA TRP A 404 -10.23 15.87 -24.27
C TRP A 404 -8.76 15.53 -24.55
N LEU A 405 -8.10 16.29 -25.42
CA LEU A 405 -6.68 16.12 -25.72
C LEU A 405 -5.81 16.32 -24.47
N THR A 406 -6.13 17.33 -23.65
CA THR A 406 -5.41 17.61 -22.40
C THR A 406 -5.57 16.48 -21.37
N LEU A 407 -6.80 15.96 -21.20
CA LEU A 407 -7.08 14.83 -20.31
C LEU A 407 -6.37 13.54 -20.75
N LEU A 408 -6.34 13.27 -22.06
CA LEU A 408 -5.62 12.13 -22.62
C LEU A 408 -4.11 12.22 -22.40
N LEU A 409 -3.53 13.43 -22.50
CA LEU A 409 -2.10 13.66 -22.24
C LEU A 409 -1.74 13.52 -20.76
N MET A 410 -2.63 13.91 -19.85
CA MET A 410 -2.45 13.81 -18.39
C MET A 410 -2.61 12.37 -17.85
N GLY A 411 -3.36 11.51 -18.54
CA GLY A 411 -3.67 10.15 -18.08
C GLY A 411 -2.63 9.07 -18.41
N LYS A 412 -1.49 9.42 -19.03
CA LYS A 412 -0.53 8.46 -19.60
C LYS A 412 0.70 8.24 -18.71
N GLU A 413 1.04 6.96 -18.48
CA GLU A 413 2.21 6.55 -17.69
C GLU A 413 3.52 6.71 -18.49
N LYS A 414 4.65 6.71 -17.77
CA LYS A 414 5.99 6.99 -18.32
C LYS A 414 6.36 6.10 -19.51
N ASP A 415 5.97 4.84 -19.50
CA ASP A 415 6.30 3.88 -20.57
C ASP A 415 5.42 4.04 -21.83
N ASP A 416 4.26 4.72 -21.71
CA ASP A 416 3.31 4.95 -22.80
C ASP A 416 3.65 6.22 -23.63
N THR A 417 4.57 7.05 -23.11
CA THR A 417 5.02 8.31 -23.71
C THR A 417 5.93 8.16 -24.93
N ASP A 418 6.50 6.96 -25.13
CA ASP A 418 7.33 6.62 -26.29
C ASP A 418 6.53 6.01 -27.45
N SER A 419 5.19 5.92 -27.33
CA SER A 419 4.34 5.38 -28.38
C SER A 419 4.11 6.38 -29.54
N PRO A 420 4.07 5.92 -30.80
CA PRO A 420 3.75 6.77 -31.97
C PRO A 420 2.40 7.51 -31.83
N ARG A 421 1.46 6.91 -31.08
CA ARG A 421 0.14 7.48 -30.80
C ARG A 421 0.20 8.68 -29.86
N TYR A 422 1.14 8.70 -28.92
CA TYR A 422 1.35 9.83 -28.00
C TYR A 422 1.96 11.05 -28.71
N GLY A 423 2.92 10.81 -29.60
CA GLY A 423 3.47 11.87 -30.48
C GLY A 423 2.39 12.54 -31.32
N SER A 424 1.46 11.77 -31.89
CA SER A 424 0.33 12.31 -32.66
C SER A 424 -0.62 13.16 -31.80
N LEU A 425 -0.84 12.82 -30.54
CA LEU A 425 -1.71 13.58 -29.63
C LEU A 425 -1.09 14.94 -29.26
N ILE A 426 0.23 14.98 -29.01
CA ILE A 426 0.97 16.23 -28.78
C ILE A 426 0.90 17.12 -30.02
N GLU A 427 1.07 16.56 -31.21
CA GLU A 427 1.01 17.31 -32.46
C GLU A 427 -0.39 17.91 -32.71
N GLN A 428 -1.45 17.14 -32.43
CA GLN A 428 -2.83 17.64 -32.49
C GLN A 428 -3.07 18.79 -31.49
N PHE A 429 -2.56 18.67 -30.26
CA PHE A 429 -2.65 19.73 -29.25
C PHE A 429 -1.92 21.00 -29.69
N MET A 430 -0.69 20.89 -30.19
CA MET A 430 0.10 22.05 -30.63
C MET A 430 -0.52 22.75 -31.85
N ASN A 431 -1.05 21.98 -32.81
CA ASN A 431 -1.74 22.53 -33.97
C ASN A 431 -3.04 23.26 -33.57
N PHE A 432 -3.74 22.76 -32.55
CA PHE A 432 -4.90 23.44 -31.98
C PHE A 432 -4.51 24.81 -31.38
N CYS A 433 -3.47 24.84 -30.56
CA CYS A 433 -2.99 26.09 -29.96
C CYS A 433 -2.59 27.11 -31.03
N GLU A 434 -1.93 26.67 -32.11
CA GLU A 434 -1.45 27.56 -33.18
C GLU A 434 -2.62 28.17 -33.95
N LYS A 435 -3.59 27.33 -34.32
CA LYS A 435 -4.82 27.72 -35.01
C LYS A 435 -5.59 28.80 -34.26
N HIS A 436 -5.62 28.75 -32.93
CA HIS A 436 -6.36 29.68 -32.08
C HIS A 436 -5.49 30.76 -31.42
N HIS A 437 -4.22 30.86 -31.81
CA HIS A 437 -3.25 31.84 -31.31
C HIS A 437 -3.12 31.83 -29.78
N ILE A 438 -3.26 30.65 -29.17
CA ILE A 438 -3.11 30.43 -27.74
C ILE A 438 -1.61 30.32 -27.44
N PRO A 439 -1.02 31.13 -26.54
CA PRO A 439 0.39 31.02 -26.19
C PRO A 439 0.73 29.59 -25.71
N GLY A 440 1.62 28.90 -26.42
CA GLY A 440 2.05 27.54 -26.09
C GLY A 440 3.58 27.41 -26.07
N PRO A 441 4.13 26.29 -25.60
CA PRO A 441 5.58 26.08 -25.52
C PRO A 441 6.16 25.72 -26.90
N TRP A 442 6.14 26.67 -27.84
CA TRP A 442 6.44 26.48 -29.27
C TRP A 442 7.83 25.89 -29.56
N HIS A 443 8.77 26.03 -28.64
CA HIS A 443 10.12 25.49 -28.73
C HIS A 443 10.18 23.94 -28.56
N LEU A 444 9.07 23.30 -28.16
CA LEU A 444 8.96 21.85 -28.00
C LEU A 444 8.69 21.09 -29.31
N ARG A 445 8.39 21.80 -30.42
CA ARG A 445 8.05 21.22 -31.74
C ARG A 445 9.17 20.36 -32.36
N HIS A 446 10.39 20.44 -31.81
CA HIS A 446 11.59 19.77 -32.32
C HIS A 446 12.31 18.89 -31.29
N ARG A 447 11.74 18.67 -30.10
CA ARG A 447 12.36 17.82 -29.07
C ARG A 447 11.80 16.40 -29.10
N ASN A 448 12.67 15.41 -28.88
CA ASN A 448 12.29 14.01 -28.75
C ASN A 448 11.37 13.79 -27.54
N SER A 449 10.38 12.91 -27.70
CA SER A 449 9.18 12.66 -26.85
C SER A 449 9.41 12.49 -25.35
N LYS A 450 10.63 12.19 -24.89
CA LYS A 450 10.90 11.67 -23.54
C LYS A 450 10.67 12.63 -22.36
N ASN A 451 10.54 13.94 -22.58
CA ASN A 451 10.40 14.93 -21.47
C ASN A 451 9.22 15.92 -21.63
N ILE A 452 8.41 15.80 -22.69
CA ILE A 452 7.46 16.84 -23.11
C ILE A 452 6.33 17.05 -22.08
N ALA A 453 5.80 15.99 -21.47
CA ALA A 453 4.68 16.10 -20.52
C ALA A 453 5.01 16.92 -19.27
N ARG A 454 6.26 16.82 -18.78
CA ARG A 454 6.71 17.54 -17.58
C ARG A 454 6.94 19.02 -17.86
N ASP A 455 7.40 19.34 -19.07
CA ASP A 455 7.69 20.71 -19.49
C ASP A 455 6.42 21.47 -19.88
N ILE A 456 5.42 20.79 -20.49
CA ILE A 456 4.09 21.39 -20.77
C ILE A 456 3.39 21.82 -19.48
N LEU A 457 3.40 20.98 -18.43
CA LEU A 457 2.75 21.28 -17.14
C LEU A 457 3.48 22.35 -16.32
N GLY A 458 4.76 22.62 -16.63
CA GLY A 458 5.56 23.64 -15.95
C GLY A 458 5.41 25.05 -16.52
N GLU A 459 5.01 25.19 -17.79
CA GLU A 459 5.04 26.47 -18.51
C GLU A 459 3.66 27.02 -18.92
N ILE A 460 2.56 26.29 -18.71
CA ILE A 460 1.22 26.89 -18.81
C ILE A 460 1.08 27.90 -17.65
N PRO A 461 0.80 29.20 -17.92
CA PRO A 461 0.62 30.17 -16.84
C PRO A 461 -0.52 29.74 -15.94
N TRP A 462 -0.21 29.39 -14.69
CA TRP A 462 -1.20 28.93 -13.71
C TRP A 462 -2.30 29.97 -13.46
N ASP A 463 -2.02 31.24 -13.72
CA ASP A 463 -2.96 32.37 -13.69
C ASP A 463 -4.24 32.10 -14.52
N LEU A 464 -4.13 31.37 -15.64
CA LEU A 464 -5.26 31.00 -16.51
C LEU A 464 -6.15 29.90 -15.88
N ILE A 465 -5.54 29.01 -15.10
CA ILE A 465 -6.22 27.94 -14.36
C ILE A 465 -6.86 28.52 -13.08
N THR A 466 -6.15 29.44 -12.41
CA THR A 466 -6.59 30.06 -11.16
C THR A 466 -7.71 31.10 -11.36
N LEU A 467 -7.66 31.93 -12.41
CA LEU A 467 -8.73 32.91 -12.71
C LEU A 467 -10.10 32.24 -12.97
N THR A 468 -10.11 31.01 -13.47
CA THR A 468 -11.34 30.27 -13.76
C THR A 468 -12.04 29.80 -12.48
N LEU A 469 -11.27 29.53 -11.41
CA LEU A 469 -11.78 29.01 -10.13
C LEU A 469 -12.21 30.12 -9.16
N SER A 470 -11.56 31.29 -9.18
CA SER A 470 -11.84 32.37 -8.22
C SER A 470 -13.14 33.14 -8.50
N PHE A 471 -13.62 33.18 -9.75
CA PHE A 471 -14.83 33.94 -10.09
C PHE A 471 -16.15 33.19 -9.81
N ASP A 472 -16.14 31.88 -9.53
CA ASP A 472 -17.37 31.11 -9.29
C ASP A 472 -17.94 31.28 -7.87
N VAL A 473 -17.08 31.48 -6.85
CA VAL A 473 -17.51 31.67 -5.45
C VAL A 473 -18.26 33.00 -5.25
N VAL A 474 -17.84 34.05 -5.96
CA VAL A 474 -18.43 35.40 -5.83
C VAL A 474 -19.79 35.50 -6.53
N SER A 475 -19.99 34.80 -7.66
CA SER A 475 -21.26 34.88 -8.42
C SER A 475 -22.42 34.08 -7.80
N ALA A 476 -22.14 33.09 -6.97
CA ALA A 476 -23.18 32.27 -6.33
C ALA A 476 -23.89 32.97 -5.16
N ARG A 477 -23.30 34.03 -4.59
CA ARG A 477 -23.84 34.75 -3.41
C ARG A 477 -24.65 36.02 -3.72
N TYR A 478 -24.69 36.51 -4.95
CA TYR A 478 -25.44 37.73 -5.29
C TYR A 478 -26.26 37.58 -6.59
N PRO A 479 -27.59 37.43 -6.52
CA PRO A 479 -28.46 37.47 -7.69
C PRO A 479 -28.40 38.84 -8.37
N ALA A 480 -28.51 38.84 -9.69
CA ALA A 480 -28.43 40.01 -10.56
C ALA A 480 -29.27 41.20 -10.07
N GLY A 481 -28.60 42.26 -9.61
CA GLY A 481 -29.25 43.51 -9.20
C GLY A 481 -28.36 44.50 -8.43
N GLY A 482 -27.29 44.04 -7.77
CA GLY A 482 -26.44 44.92 -6.94
C GLY A 482 -25.05 45.29 -7.50
N LEU A 483 -24.69 44.80 -8.68
CA LEU A 483 -23.29 44.78 -9.15
C LEU A 483 -22.80 46.03 -9.89
N SER A 484 -23.59 47.11 -9.99
CA SER A 484 -23.19 48.29 -10.77
C SER A 484 -22.14 49.19 -10.10
N ASN A 485 -21.88 49.05 -8.79
CA ASN A 485 -20.95 49.95 -8.08
C ASN A 485 -19.65 49.31 -7.57
N VAL A 486 -19.45 47.99 -7.71
CA VAL A 486 -18.28 47.28 -7.13
C VAL A 486 -17.19 46.94 -8.16
N LEU A 487 -17.48 47.02 -9.47
CA LEU A 487 -16.52 46.65 -10.52
C LEU A 487 -16.36 47.77 -11.54
N THR A 488 -15.58 48.80 -11.22
CA THR A 488 -15.14 49.77 -12.25
C THR A 488 -13.66 49.75 -12.56
N LYS A 489 -12.81 48.92 -11.92
CA LYS A 489 -11.45 48.64 -12.40
C LYS A 489 -10.98 47.21 -12.04
N PRO A 490 -10.32 46.48 -12.96
CA PRO A 490 -9.67 45.20 -12.66
C PRO A 490 -8.48 45.40 -11.69
N PRO A 491 -8.07 44.35 -10.95
CA PRO A 491 -6.99 44.45 -9.96
C PRO A 491 -5.67 44.89 -10.60
N GLN A 492 -5.01 45.89 -10.02
CA GLN A 492 -3.64 46.26 -10.36
C GLN A 492 -2.70 45.70 -9.29
N PHE A 493 -1.88 44.71 -9.67
CA PHE A 493 -0.76 44.28 -8.85
C PHE A 493 0.37 45.30 -8.99
N HIS A 494 0.85 45.85 -7.88
CA HIS A 494 2.03 46.72 -7.89
C HIS A 494 3.16 46.11 -7.05
N LEU A 495 4.25 45.74 -7.71
CA LEU A 495 5.55 45.57 -7.08
C LEU A 495 6.14 46.97 -6.89
N ARG A 496 6.23 47.48 -5.66
CA ARG A 496 7.09 48.63 -5.36
C ARG A 496 8.43 48.14 -4.82
N SER A 497 9.50 48.56 -5.48
CA SER A 497 10.82 48.63 -4.84
C SER A 497 10.76 49.67 -3.71
N PRO A 498 11.52 49.50 -2.61
CA PRO A 498 11.53 50.47 -1.51
C PRO A 498 12.01 51.84 -2.00
N PRO A 499 11.56 52.97 -1.42
CA PRO A 499 12.01 54.29 -1.84
C PRO A 499 13.52 54.47 -1.56
N GLU A 500 14.26 54.90 -2.59
CA GLU A 500 15.65 55.31 -2.47
C GLU A 500 15.76 56.60 -1.65
N SER A 501 16.02 56.48 -0.35
CA SER A 501 16.62 57.60 0.41
C SER A 501 17.45 57.09 1.60
N ARG A 502 18.78 57.18 1.41
CA ARG A 502 19.88 57.18 2.40
C ARG A 502 19.84 56.11 3.51
N ARG A 503 20.44 54.94 3.26
CA ARG A 503 21.14 54.12 4.29
C ARG A 503 22.38 53.41 3.70
N SER A 504 23.37 53.18 4.55
CA SER A 504 24.75 52.77 4.28
C SER A 504 24.94 51.32 3.78
N PRO A 505 26.12 50.95 3.20
CA PRO A 505 26.28 49.76 2.35
C PRO A 505 26.34 48.38 3.04
N THR A 506 25.79 48.16 4.24
CA THR A 506 26.03 46.92 4.99
C THR A 506 24.78 46.20 5.53
N GLU A 507 23.58 46.43 4.99
CA GLU A 507 22.40 45.62 5.33
C GLU A 507 21.86 44.88 4.11
N SER A 508 21.72 43.56 4.22
CA SER A 508 21.12 42.67 3.21
C SER A 508 19.66 43.03 2.97
N ALA A 509 19.25 43.08 1.69
CA ALA A 509 17.85 43.26 1.31
C ALA A 509 16.97 42.18 1.95
N GLY A 510 15.99 42.59 2.77
CA GLY A 510 14.98 41.68 3.32
C GLY A 510 14.05 41.10 2.24
N PRO A 511 13.30 40.03 2.54
CA PRO A 511 12.38 39.40 1.59
C PRO A 511 11.24 40.35 1.18
N PRO A 512 10.67 40.21 -0.02
CA PRO A 512 9.60 41.09 -0.52
C PRO A 512 8.35 40.99 0.37
N LEU A 513 7.75 42.15 0.68
CA LEU A 513 6.48 42.27 1.37
C LEU A 513 5.33 42.12 0.36
N TRP A 514 4.36 41.27 0.68
CA TRP A 514 3.13 41.10 -0.10
C TRP A 514 2.01 41.91 0.56
N GLU A 515 1.39 42.84 -0.18
CA GLU A 515 0.28 43.66 0.30
C GLU A 515 -1.04 43.14 -0.31
N LEU A 516 -2.09 43.07 0.51
CA LEU A 516 -3.43 42.64 0.10
C LEU A 516 -4.43 43.74 0.47
N ASP A 517 -5.20 44.19 -0.52
CA ASP A 517 -6.33 45.12 -0.32
C ASP A 517 -7.64 44.32 -0.27
N ASP A 518 -8.44 44.56 0.77
CA ASP A 518 -9.79 44.06 1.06
C ASP A 518 -10.07 42.54 1.25
N ALA A 519 -11.14 42.29 2.04
CA ALA A 519 -11.54 41.00 2.64
C ALA A 519 -11.85 39.86 1.66
N GLY A 520 -12.14 40.15 0.38
CA GLY A 520 -12.39 39.14 -0.66
C GLY A 520 -11.18 38.25 -0.96
N ASN A 521 -9.96 38.72 -0.63
CA ASN A 521 -8.73 37.97 -0.84
C ASN A 521 -8.49 36.85 0.20
N LEU A 522 -9.21 36.85 1.33
CA LEU A 522 -9.04 35.84 2.38
C LEU A 522 -9.67 34.48 2.00
N GLU A 523 -10.81 34.48 1.31
CA GLU A 523 -11.50 33.25 0.88
C GLU A 523 -10.73 32.54 -0.26
N ALA A 524 -10.11 33.30 -1.18
CA ALA A 524 -9.26 32.74 -2.23
C ALA A 524 -8.01 32.03 -1.66
N LEU A 525 -7.42 32.58 -0.58
CA LEU A 525 -6.30 31.96 0.13
C LEU A 525 -6.70 30.65 0.84
N LEU A 526 -7.92 30.57 1.38
CA LEU A 526 -8.45 29.36 2.01
C LEU A 526 -8.64 28.22 0.99
N SER A 527 -9.17 28.51 -0.21
CA SER A 527 -9.35 27.52 -1.28
C SER A 527 -8.02 26.98 -1.83
N ILE A 528 -7.01 27.84 -2.01
CA ILE A 528 -5.66 27.44 -2.44
C ILE A 528 -4.98 26.57 -1.37
N SER A 529 -5.25 26.84 -0.09
CA SER A 529 -4.68 26.09 1.04
C SER A 529 -5.33 24.71 1.21
N LEU A 530 -6.64 24.57 0.94
CA LEU A 530 -7.33 23.28 0.96
C LEU A 530 -6.79 22.33 -0.13
N LEU A 531 -6.50 22.86 -1.33
CA LEU A 531 -5.85 22.12 -2.42
C LEU A 531 -4.43 21.65 -2.05
N SER A 532 -3.74 22.43 -1.22
CA SER A 532 -2.39 22.08 -0.71
C SER A 532 -2.42 20.98 0.35
N MET A 533 -3.52 20.86 1.11
CA MET A 533 -3.72 19.77 2.09
C MET A 533 -4.00 18.41 1.44
N LEU A 534 -4.54 18.40 0.22
CA LEU A 534 -4.87 17.18 -0.53
C LEU A 534 -3.67 16.61 -1.33
N ALA A 535 -2.50 17.25 -1.27
CA ALA A 535 -1.25 16.82 -1.92
C ALA A 535 -0.15 16.53 -0.85
N PRO A 536 -0.06 15.30 -0.33
CA PRO A 536 0.73 15.00 0.88
C PRO A 536 2.26 15.16 0.72
N ASP A 537 2.79 15.16 -0.51
CA ASP A 537 4.24 15.04 -0.75
C ASP A 537 4.99 16.38 -0.94
N SER A 538 4.36 17.54 -0.72
CA SER A 538 5.02 18.86 -0.91
C SER A 538 5.62 19.46 0.38
N GLN A 539 6.60 18.78 0.97
CA GLN A 539 7.29 19.22 2.20
C GLN A 539 7.97 20.61 2.07
N THR A 540 8.28 21.02 0.83
CA THR A 540 8.89 22.31 0.46
C THR A 540 7.96 23.52 0.61
N TRP A 541 6.63 23.34 0.56
CA TRP A 541 5.69 24.46 0.66
C TRP A 541 5.41 24.85 2.12
N ARG A 542 5.25 23.85 3.01
CA ARG A 542 4.93 24.06 4.44
C ARG A 542 6.00 24.87 5.19
N THR A 543 7.26 24.76 4.77
CA THR A 543 8.39 25.47 5.40
C THR A 543 8.50 26.93 4.96
N ARG A 544 8.11 27.29 3.73
CA ARG A 544 8.22 28.66 3.22
C ARG A 544 7.07 29.58 3.65
N THR A 545 5.86 29.05 3.83
CA THR A 545 4.67 29.85 4.19
C THR A 545 4.53 30.11 5.68
N SER A 546 5.03 29.21 6.53
CA SER A 546 4.97 29.33 8.00
C SER A 546 5.84 30.45 8.58
N HIS A 547 6.83 30.93 7.83
CA HIS A 547 7.82 31.91 8.30
C HIS A 547 7.69 33.31 7.65
N ALA A 548 6.71 33.52 6.76
CA ALA A 548 6.50 34.82 6.12
C ALA A 548 5.70 35.79 7.04
N PRO A 549 6.15 37.03 7.26
CA PRO A 549 5.39 38.01 8.02
C PRO A 549 4.27 38.61 7.17
N TRP A 550 3.02 38.23 7.44
CA TRP A 550 1.82 38.78 6.80
C TRP A 550 1.30 39.99 7.59
N ARG A 551 0.97 41.10 6.92
CA ARG A 551 0.32 42.27 7.52
C ARG A 551 -0.87 42.71 6.65
N VAL A 552 -2.04 42.87 7.27
CA VAL A 552 -3.22 43.49 6.65
C VAL A 552 -3.17 44.97 6.97
N ILE A 553 -3.22 45.85 5.98
CA ILE A 553 -3.33 47.30 6.19
C ILE A 553 -4.61 47.76 5.52
N GLY A 554 -5.64 48.02 6.32
CA GLY A 554 -6.90 48.58 5.89
C GLY A 554 -7.60 49.26 7.07
N HIS A 555 -8.18 50.44 6.84
CA HIS A 555 -8.97 51.15 7.84
C HIS A 555 -10.26 50.37 8.09
N ASN A 556 -10.28 49.61 9.19
CA ASN A 556 -11.28 48.61 9.64
C ASN A 556 -10.82 47.16 9.45
N THR A 557 -9.71 46.81 10.08
CA THR A 557 -9.49 45.44 10.54
C THR A 557 -10.58 45.11 11.57
N THR A 558 -11.60 44.35 11.16
CA THR A 558 -12.60 43.81 12.10
C THR A 558 -11.96 42.70 12.92
N ALA A 559 -12.34 42.57 14.20
CA ALA A 559 -11.86 41.49 15.09
C ALA A 559 -12.05 40.09 14.47
N GLU A 560 -13.06 39.96 13.59
CA GLU A 560 -13.37 38.76 12.82
C GLU A 560 -12.25 38.34 11.84
N ALA A 561 -11.52 39.31 11.25
CA ALA A 561 -10.41 39.01 10.35
C ALA A 561 -9.17 38.51 11.13
N GLU A 562 -8.91 39.08 12.30
CA GLU A 562 -7.83 38.64 13.19
C GLU A 562 -8.12 37.25 13.79
N GLU A 563 -9.38 36.97 14.13
CA GLU A 563 -9.84 35.66 14.61
C GLU A 563 -9.69 34.56 13.55
N LYS A 564 -10.06 34.84 12.29
CA LYS A 564 -9.88 33.90 11.16
C LYS A 564 -8.41 33.62 10.87
N ILE A 565 -7.53 34.63 10.97
CA ILE A 565 -6.07 34.44 10.83
C ILE A 565 -5.51 33.61 12.01
N ALA A 566 -6.04 33.79 13.23
CA ALA A 566 -5.64 33.00 14.39
C ALA A 566 -6.09 31.52 14.28
N GLN A 567 -7.32 31.27 13.83
CA GLN A 567 -7.81 29.92 13.52
C GLN A 567 -6.95 29.25 12.43
N PHE A 568 -6.60 29.97 11.37
CA PHE A 568 -5.74 29.49 10.30
C PHE A 568 -4.33 29.10 10.79
N LYS A 569 -3.72 29.90 11.66
CA LYS A 569 -2.42 29.55 12.28
C LYS A 569 -2.51 28.29 13.14
N LYS A 570 -3.64 28.08 13.84
CA LYS A 570 -3.92 26.87 14.62
C LYS A 570 -4.04 25.64 13.71
N TRP A 571 -4.64 25.76 12.53
CA TRP A 571 -4.80 24.68 11.55
C TRP A 571 -3.46 24.21 10.95
N LEU A 572 -2.56 25.15 10.64
CA LEU A 572 -1.21 24.82 10.11
C LEU A 572 -0.32 24.05 11.09
N THR A 573 -0.67 24.04 12.38
CA THR A 573 0.08 23.36 13.45
C THR A 573 -0.49 21.98 13.83
N TYR A 574 -1.57 21.50 13.21
CA TYR A 574 -2.15 20.19 13.53
C TYR A 574 -1.30 19.01 13.00
N PRO A 575 -0.94 18.03 13.85
CA PRO A 575 -0.19 16.85 13.42
C PRO A 575 -1.08 15.90 12.60
N ALA A 576 -0.55 15.40 11.47
CA ALA A 576 -1.28 14.66 10.42
C ALA A 576 -1.76 13.25 10.81
N ASN A 577 -1.75 12.88 12.10
CA ASN A 577 -1.79 11.48 12.54
C ASN A 577 -2.97 11.15 13.49
N GLN A 578 -3.99 12.01 13.63
CA GLN A 578 -5.22 11.61 14.32
C GLN A 578 -6.32 11.23 13.34
N ALA A 579 -6.94 10.09 13.65
CA ALA A 579 -7.94 9.39 12.87
C ALA A 579 -9.23 10.21 12.69
N GLU A 580 -9.89 9.97 11.54
CA GLU A 580 -11.25 10.40 11.21
C GLU A 580 -11.52 11.92 11.27
N LEU A 581 -10.91 12.67 10.34
CA LEU A 581 -11.49 13.95 9.91
C LEU A 581 -12.57 13.67 8.87
N ASN A 582 -13.83 13.68 9.29
CA ASN A 582 -14.96 13.67 8.40
C ASN A 582 -15.02 15.01 7.65
N ILE A 583 -14.79 14.96 6.33
CA ILE A 583 -14.74 16.14 5.46
C ILE A 583 -16.04 16.95 5.54
N ALA A 584 -17.18 16.30 5.78
CA ALA A 584 -18.46 16.99 5.93
C ALA A 584 -18.49 17.90 7.17
N ASP A 585 -17.86 17.48 8.27
CA ASP A 585 -17.79 18.28 9.50
C ASP A 585 -16.87 19.51 9.32
N LEU A 586 -15.76 19.35 8.58
CA LEU A 586 -14.88 20.47 8.19
C LEU A 586 -15.60 21.49 7.28
N VAL A 587 -16.45 21.01 6.38
CA VAL A 587 -17.24 21.88 5.48
C VAL A 587 -18.29 22.66 6.28
N VAL A 588 -18.90 22.06 7.29
CA VAL A 588 -19.81 22.75 8.21
C VAL A 588 -19.08 23.76 9.09
N GLU A 589 -17.95 23.38 9.69
CA GLU A 589 -17.14 24.27 10.53
C GLU A 589 -16.58 25.47 9.78
N SER A 590 -16.29 25.32 8.48
CA SER A 590 -15.86 26.42 7.61
C SER A 590 -17.00 27.38 7.23
N GLY A 591 -18.24 27.08 7.59
CA GLY A 591 -19.44 27.86 7.23
C GLY A 591 -19.84 27.72 5.76
N LEU A 592 -19.29 26.74 5.04
CA LEU A 592 -19.62 26.45 3.64
C LEU A 592 -20.92 25.63 3.51
N ALA A 593 -21.31 24.91 4.56
CA ALA A 593 -22.61 24.25 4.68
C ALA A 593 -23.20 24.52 6.06
N SER A 594 -24.53 24.63 6.14
CA SER A 594 -25.23 24.88 7.41
C SER A 594 -25.51 23.58 8.19
N SER A 595 -25.39 22.42 7.55
CA SER A 595 -25.54 21.10 8.17
C SER A 595 -24.67 20.05 7.48
N VAL A 596 -24.41 18.94 8.17
CA VAL A 596 -23.64 17.80 7.65
C VAL A 596 -24.36 17.16 6.46
N GLU A 597 -25.69 17.20 6.41
CA GLU A 597 -26.48 16.71 5.27
C GLU A 597 -26.36 17.62 4.05
N GLU A 598 -26.32 18.94 4.24
CA GLU A 598 -26.02 19.89 3.15
C GLU A 598 -24.58 19.76 2.66
N ALA A 599 -23.62 19.57 3.59
CA ALA A 599 -22.24 19.26 3.27
C ALA A 599 -22.13 17.96 2.46
N ASN A 600 -22.84 16.90 2.87
CA ASN A 600 -22.88 15.63 2.16
C ASN A 600 -23.52 15.79 0.77
N LEU A 601 -24.58 16.59 0.60
CA LEU A 601 -25.18 16.87 -0.71
C LEU A 601 -24.28 17.68 -1.64
N LEU A 602 -23.36 18.49 -1.12
CA LEU A 602 -22.30 19.14 -1.91
C LEU A 602 -21.20 18.14 -2.30
N ILE A 603 -20.99 17.09 -1.51
CA ILE A 603 -19.98 16.04 -1.71
C ILE A 603 -20.50 14.92 -2.64
N ILE A 604 -21.79 14.58 -2.59
CA ILE A 604 -22.41 13.41 -3.25
C ILE A 604 -22.51 13.47 -4.80
N PRO A 605 -22.65 14.62 -5.50
CA PRO A 605 -22.64 14.65 -6.96
C PRO A 605 -21.30 14.22 -7.58
N ALA A 606 -20.24 14.11 -6.79
CA ALA A 606 -18.94 13.60 -7.21
C ALA A 606 -18.83 12.06 -7.19
N PHE A 607 -19.84 11.33 -6.69
CA PHE A 607 -19.75 9.88 -6.43
C PHE A 607 -20.78 9.00 -7.17
N LEU A 608 -21.77 9.55 -7.88
CA LEU A 608 -22.90 8.78 -8.43
C LEU A 608 -23.02 8.74 -9.96
N HIS A 609 -21.95 9.06 -10.71
CA HIS A 609 -22.03 9.17 -12.18
C HIS A 609 -21.36 8.04 -12.98
N ASP A 610 -21.18 6.85 -12.40
CA ASP A 610 -20.51 5.71 -13.07
C ASP A 610 -21.45 4.56 -13.53
N ASP A 611 -22.74 4.55 -13.18
CA ASP A 611 -23.63 3.41 -13.53
C ASP A 611 -24.55 3.61 -14.75
N ILE A 612 -24.42 4.70 -15.53
CA ILE A 612 -25.38 5.01 -16.65
C ILE A 612 -24.74 5.03 -18.05
N LEU A 613 -23.46 4.68 -18.23
CA LEU A 613 -22.80 4.79 -19.56
C LEU A 613 -22.21 3.49 -20.15
N GLU A 614 -22.81 2.33 -19.86
CA GLU A 614 -22.53 1.11 -20.65
C GLU A 614 -23.58 0.77 -21.73
N GLU A 615 -24.66 1.54 -21.88
CA GLU A 615 -25.54 1.45 -23.06
C GLU A 615 -25.92 2.84 -23.61
N SER A 616 -25.04 3.40 -24.46
CA SER A 616 -25.43 4.33 -25.55
C SER A 616 -24.32 4.48 -26.59
#